data_AF-A0A920JJN6-F1
#
_entry.id   AF-A0A920JJN6-F1
#
_cell.length_a   1.000
_cell.length_b   1.000
_cell.length_c   1.000
_cell.angle_alpha   90.00
_cell.angle_beta   90.00
_cell.angle_gamma   90.00
#
_symmetry.space_group_name_H-M   'P 1'
#
loop_
_entity.id
_entity.type
_entity.pdbx_description
1 polymer ?
#
loop_
_entity_poly.entity_id
_entity_poly.type
_entity_poly.pdbx_seq_one_letter_code
_entity_poly.pdbx_strand_id
1 'polypeptide(L)'
;MNIAYSENEIIEACRKIVSVNDLHSGAYIRPIAFRGYNDLGLHASMDDDIEVVVAAWEWGTYLGADALENGVDVCISSWNRNAPNTIPVMAKASGNYLSGTLVAIEAKENGYDEGICLDSDGFVSEGAGENSLW
;
A
#
# COMPACT_ATOMS: atom_id res chain seq x y z
N MET A 1 3.44 -11.08 -15.99
CA MET A 1 2.88 -11.72 -14.77
C MET A 1 1.62 -12.44 -15.21
N ASN A 2 1.61 -13.77 -15.12
CA ASN A 2 0.45 -14.56 -15.52
C ASN A 2 -0.38 -14.88 -14.28
N ILE A 3 -1.47 -14.14 -14.06
CA ILE A 3 -2.39 -14.39 -12.94
C ILE A 3 -3.42 -15.42 -13.41
N ALA A 4 -3.50 -16.56 -12.72
CA ALA A 4 -4.37 -17.68 -13.10
C ALA A 4 -5.88 -17.38 -12.94
N TYR A 5 -6.23 -16.28 -12.28
CA TYR A 5 -7.60 -15.87 -12.00
C TYR A 5 -7.96 -14.62 -12.81
N SER A 6 -9.16 -14.61 -13.35
CA SER A 6 -9.77 -13.41 -13.93
C SER A 6 -10.08 -12.37 -12.85
N GLU A 7 -10.24 -11.12 -13.28
CA GLU A 7 -10.66 -10.02 -12.42
C GLU A 7 -11.98 -10.35 -11.69
N ASN A 8 -12.95 -10.94 -12.40
CA ASN A 8 -14.23 -11.33 -11.82
C ASN A 8 -14.07 -12.39 -10.72
N GLU A 9 -13.18 -13.37 -10.89
CA GLU A 9 -12.92 -14.39 -9.85
C GLU A 9 -12.31 -13.76 -8.60
N ILE A 10 -11.42 -12.79 -8.75
CA ILE A 10 -10.83 -12.05 -7.62
C ILE A 10 -11.89 -11.19 -6.93
N ILE A 11 -12.76 -10.52 -7.68
CA ILE A 11 -13.88 -9.74 -7.12
C ILE A 11 -14.83 -10.64 -6.30
N GLU A 12 -15.17 -11.81 -6.83
CA GLU A 12 -16.02 -12.77 -6.12
C GLU A 12 -15.32 -13.34 -4.89
N ALA A 13 -14.00 -13.56 -4.93
CA ALA A 13 -13.22 -13.92 -3.75
C ALA A 13 -13.25 -12.81 -2.67
N CYS A 14 -13.14 -11.54 -3.06
CA CYS A 14 -13.28 -10.38 -2.17
C CYS A 14 -14.67 -10.32 -1.51
N ARG A 15 -15.74 -10.56 -2.27
CA ARG A 15 -17.10 -10.62 -1.71
C ARG A 15 -17.27 -11.78 -0.73
N LYS A 16 -16.79 -12.95 -1.14
CA LYS A 16 -16.89 -14.17 -0.35
C LYS A 16 -16.15 -14.03 0.97
N ILE A 17 -14.92 -13.49 0.99
CA ILE A 17 -14.13 -13.38 2.23
C ILE A 17 -14.81 -12.47 3.25
N VAL A 18 -15.47 -11.39 2.82
CA VAL A 18 -16.25 -10.51 3.71
C VAL A 18 -17.44 -11.26 4.30
N SER A 19 -18.17 -12.00 3.46
CA SER A 19 -19.36 -12.74 3.90
C SER A 19 -19.05 -13.91 4.83
N VAL A 20 -17.98 -14.69 4.59
CA VAL A 20 -17.66 -15.87 5.42
C VAL A 20 -17.01 -15.51 6.76
N ASN A 21 -16.54 -14.28 6.91
CA ASN A 21 -15.99 -13.76 8.16
C ASN A 21 -17.00 -12.86 8.91
N ASP A 22 -18.26 -12.79 8.46
CA ASP A 22 -19.33 -11.99 9.08
C ASP A 22 -18.93 -10.52 9.35
N LEU A 23 -18.20 -9.91 8.41
CA LEU A 23 -17.70 -8.53 8.53
C LEU A 23 -18.82 -7.53 8.21
N HIS A 24 -19.64 -7.20 9.19
CA HIS A 24 -20.82 -6.35 9.03
C HIS A 24 -20.59 -4.86 9.33
N SER A 25 -19.55 -4.52 10.09
CA SER A 25 -19.30 -3.13 10.56
C SER A 25 -18.40 -2.33 9.62
N GLY A 26 -18.09 -2.88 8.43
CA GLY A 26 -17.10 -2.38 7.50
C GLY A 26 -15.92 -3.36 7.38
N ALA A 27 -15.35 -3.44 6.18
CA ALA A 27 -14.25 -4.37 5.90
C ALA A 27 -13.16 -3.68 5.09
N TYR A 28 -11.92 -3.78 5.57
CA TYR A 28 -10.76 -3.56 4.74
C TYR A 28 -10.41 -4.87 4.04
N ILE A 29 -10.25 -4.82 2.71
CA ILE A 29 -9.93 -5.98 1.88
C ILE A 29 -8.53 -5.78 1.31
N ARG A 30 -7.69 -6.83 1.40
CA ARG A 30 -6.29 -6.83 0.94
C ARG A 30 -6.05 -7.98 -0.03
N PRO A 31 -6.30 -7.78 -1.35
CA PRO A 31 -5.80 -8.66 -2.38
C PRO A 31 -4.29 -8.46 -2.55
N ILE A 32 -3.52 -9.55 -2.61
CA ILE A 32 -2.08 -9.53 -2.88
C ILE A 32 -1.78 -10.60 -3.92
N ALA A 33 -1.08 -10.21 -4.98
CA ALA A 33 -0.49 -11.13 -5.96
C ALA A 33 1.03 -11.16 -5.78
N PHE A 34 1.61 -12.35 -5.69
CA PHE A 34 3.05 -12.53 -5.49
C PHE A 34 3.56 -13.78 -6.22
N ARG A 35 4.85 -13.80 -6.51
CA ARG A 35 5.51 -14.97 -7.10
C ARG A 35 5.63 -16.06 -6.04
N GLY A 36 5.09 -17.23 -6.34
CA GLY A 36 5.02 -18.35 -5.42
C GLY A 36 6.36 -19.06 -5.22
N TYR A 37 6.29 -20.26 -4.66
CA TYR A 37 7.45 -21.09 -4.35
C TYR A 37 8.02 -21.77 -5.61
N ASN A 38 8.79 -21.03 -6.41
CA ASN A 38 9.49 -21.54 -7.59
C ASN A 38 11.00 -21.22 -7.50
N ASP A 39 11.50 -20.31 -8.34
CA ASP A 39 12.90 -19.89 -8.36
C ASP A 39 13.19 -18.79 -7.32
N LEU A 40 14.35 -18.86 -6.68
CA LEU A 40 14.86 -17.86 -5.74
C LEU A 40 15.73 -16.80 -6.44
N GLY A 41 16.03 -16.97 -7.72
CA GLY A 41 16.72 -15.98 -8.52
C GLY A 41 15.94 -14.66 -8.65
N LEU A 42 16.65 -13.54 -8.81
CA LEU A 42 16.02 -12.25 -9.11
C LEU A 42 15.44 -12.20 -10.53
N HIS A 43 15.90 -13.09 -11.42
CA HIS A 43 15.35 -13.23 -12.75
C HIS A 43 14.00 -13.93 -12.64
N ALA A 44 12.95 -13.15 -12.82
CA ALA A 44 11.60 -13.66 -12.68
C ALA A 44 11.03 -13.98 -14.06
N SER A 45 10.63 -15.23 -14.29
CA SER A 45 10.07 -15.66 -15.56
C SER A 45 8.68 -15.08 -15.78
N MET A 46 8.24 -14.94 -17.03
CA MET A 46 6.83 -14.64 -17.32
C MET A 46 5.92 -15.84 -17.08
N ASP A 47 6.51 -17.05 -17.06
CA ASP A 47 5.83 -18.32 -16.84
C ASP A 47 5.79 -18.72 -15.35
N ASP A 48 6.38 -17.92 -14.45
CA ASP A 48 6.30 -18.21 -13.02
C ASP A 48 4.85 -18.17 -12.54
N ASP A 49 4.48 -19.15 -11.74
CA ASP A 49 3.18 -19.17 -11.07
C ASP A 49 3.03 -17.98 -10.12
N ILE A 50 1.87 -17.35 -10.22
CA ILE A 50 1.49 -16.21 -9.39
C ILE A 50 0.40 -16.68 -8.44
N GLU A 51 0.72 -16.60 -7.16
CA GLU A 51 -0.24 -16.83 -6.10
C GLU A 51 -1.02 -15.54 -5.84
N VAL A 52 -2.34 -15.68 -5.64
CA VAL A 52 -3.22 -14.58 -5.25
C VAL A 52 -3.88 -14.94 -3.93
N VAL A 53 -3.73 -14.06 -2.95
CA VAL A 53 -4.38 -14.17 -1.64
C VAL A 53 -5.31 -12.99 -1.46
N VAL A 54 -6.50 -13.25 -0.92
CA VAL A 54 -7.46 -12.22 -0.52
C VAL A 54 -7.72 -12.38 0.98
N ALA A 55 -7.37 -11.35 1.75
CA ALA A 55 -7.67 -11.26 3.17
C ALA A 55 -8.63 -10.10 3.44
N ALA A 56 -9.42 -10.21 4.51
CA ALA A 56 -10.27 -9.11 4.95
C ALA A 56 -10.41 -9.09 6.49
N TRP A 57 -10.53 -7.89 7.05
CA TRP A 57 -10.74 -7.65 8.48
C TRP A 57 -11.42 -6.30 8.71
N GLU A 58 -12.01 -6.09 9.89
CA GLU A 58 -12.48 -4.77 10.30
C GLU A 58 -11.28 -3.86 10.60
N TRP A 59 -11.23 -2.68 10.00
CA TRP A 59 -10.14 -1.72 10.21
C TRP A 59 -10.69 -0.31 10.38
N GLY A 60 -10.27 0.36 11.46
CA GLY A 60 -10.69 1.72 11.77
C GLY A 60 -10.03 2.77 10.88
N THR A 61 -10.21 4.05 11.24
CA THR A 61 -9.60 5.17 10.53
C THR A 61 -8.08 5.11 10.60
N TYR A 62 -7.42 5.30 9.45
CA TYR A 62 -5.98 5.08 9.29
C TYR A 62 -5.13 6.02 10.17
N LEU A 63 -5.47 7.31 10.21
CA LEU A 63 -4.75 8.33 10.99
C LEU A 63 -5.35 8.57 12.39
N GLY A 64 -6.21 7.67 12.88
CA GLY A 64 -6.87 7.81 14.18
C GLY A 64 -8.29 8.36 14.10
N ALA A 65 -9.05 8.20 15.19
CA ALA A 65 -10.49 8.51 15.22
C ALA A 65 -10.79 9.99 15.01
N ASP A 66 -9.94 10.87 15.57
CA ASP A 66 -10.13 12.32 15.56
C ASP A 66 -9.63 12.99 14.27
N ALA A 67 -8.87 12.26 13.44
CA ALA A 67 -8.24 12.79 12.23
C ALA A 67 -9.25 13.32 11.20
N LEU A 68 -10.42 12.68 11.12
CA LEU A 68 -11.47 13.09 10.19
C LEU A 68 -12.14 14.41 10.60
N GLU A 69 -12.16 14.73 11.89
CA GLU A 69 -12.84 15.92 12.43
C GLU A 69 -11.88 17.09 12.63
N ASN A 70 -10.68 16.82 13.16
CA ASN A 70 -9.73 17.85 13.59
C ASN A 70 -8.50 17.97 12.68
N GLY A 71 -8.36 17.09 11.69
CA GLY A 71 -7.16 16.99 10.89
C GLY A 71 -6.02 16.30 11.65
N VAL A 72 -4.82 16.38 11.07
CA VAL A 72 -3.61 15.72 11.56
C VAL A 72 -2.42 16.65 11.44
N ASP A 73 -1.44 16.48 12.33
CA ASP A 73 -0.18 17.20 12.25
C ASP A 73 0.80 16.41 11.37
N VAL A 74 1.30 17.06 10.32
CA VAL A 74 2.21 16.43 9.34
C VAL A 74 3.53 17.16 9.24
N CYS A 75 4.60 16.44 8.89
CA CYS A 75 5.93 17.02 8.65
C CYS A 75 6.42 16.73 7.23
N ILE A 76 7.36 17.56 6.73
CA ILE A 76 8.14 17.22 5.54
C ILE A 76 9.24 16.24 5.98
N SER A 77 9.22 15.03 5.41
CA SER A 77 10.22 14.00 5.67
C SER A 77 11.57 14.36 5.06
N SER A 78 12.66 13.88 5.68
CA SER A 78 14.00 13.94 5.11
C SER A 78 14.22 12.89 4.01
N TRP A 79 13.32 11.91 3.88
CA TRP A 79 13.35 10.91 2.82
C TRP A 79 12.58 11.38 1.58
N ASN A 80 13.25 11.33 0.42
CA ASN A 80 12.60 11.57 -0.86
C ASN A 80 11.81 10.35 -1.36
N ARG A 81 10.82 10.62 -2.22
CA ARG A 81 10.08 9.61 -2.95
C ARG A 81 10.95 8.95 -4.03
N ASN A 82 10.53 7.78 -4.50
CA ASN A 82 11.20 7.07 -5.59
C ASN A 82 11.30 7.96 -6.84
N ALA A 83 12.52 8.19 -7.32
CA ALA A 83 12.77 8.98 -8.52
C ALA A 83 12.18 8.29 -9.77
N PRO A 84 11.77 9.06 -10.80
CA PRO A 84 11.35 8.51 -12.08
C PRO A 84 12.40 7.55 -12.65
N ASN A 85 11.94 6.49 -13.33
CA ASN A 85 12.80 5.48 -13.96
C ASN A 85 13.71 4.68 -12.99
N THR A 86 13.38 4.63 -11.69
CA THR A 86 14.04 3.73 -10.71
C THR A 86 13.15 2.54 -10.35
N ILE A 87 12.02 2.79 -9.71
CA ILE A 87 10.97 1.83 -9.35
C ILE A 87 9.63 2.42 -9.83
N PRO A 88 8.78 1.67 -10.55
CA PRO A 88 7.55 2.20 -11.13
C PRO A 88 6.53 2.56 -10.03
N VAL A 89 6.33 3.85 -9.80
CA VAL A 89 5.37 4.39 -8.81
C VAL A 89 3.91 4.26 -9.25
N MET A 90 3.66 4.04 -10.55
CA MET A 90 2.31 3.75 -11.07
C MET A 90 1.78 2.37 -10.66
N ALA A 91 2.65 1.48 -10.17
CA ALA A 91 2.28 0.16 -9.67
C ALA A 91 2.25 0.16 -8.14
N LYS A 92 1.20 -0.40 -7.54
CA LYS A 92 1.11 -0.61 -6.09
C LYS A 92 1.86 -1.89 -5.70
N ALA A 93 3.19 -1.84 -5.72
CA ALA A 93 4.05 -3.00 -5.42
C ALA A 93 4.60 -2.96 -3.99
N SER A 94 4.77 -4.13 -3.36
CA SER A 94 5.26 -4.24 -1.98
C SER A 94 6.63 -3.58 -1.77
N GLY A 95 7.53 -3.68 -2.76
CA GLY A 95 8.85 -3.04 -2.68
C GLY A 95 8.80 -1.52 -2.57
N ASN A 96 7.76 -0.87 -3.12
CA ASN A 96 7.61 0.59 -3.06
C ASN A 96 7.36 1.06 -1.62
N TYR A 97 6.72 0.22 -0.79
CA TYR A 97 6.38 0.57 0.58
C TYR A 97 7.61 0.72 1.50
N LEU A 98 8.79 0.25 1.11
CA LEU A 98 10.02 0.54 1.85
C LEU A 98 10.26 2.06 1.97
N SER A 99 9.97 2.83 0.92
CA SER A 99 10.06 4.30 0.96
C SER A 99 9.02 4.89 1.93
N GLY A 100 7.74 4.52 1.78
CA GLY A 100 6.68 5.03 2.64
C GLY A 100 6.86 4.66 4.11
N THR A 101 7.34 3.46 4.42
CA THR A 101 7.62 3.03 5.79
C THR A 101 8.69 3.89 6.46
N LEU A 102 9.75 4.28 5.74
CA LEU A 102 10.78 5.18 6.30
C LEU A 102 10.21 6.57 6.62
N VAL A 103 9.38 7.11 5.73
CA VAL A 103 8.69 8.40 5.91
C VAL A 103 7.78 8.36 7.15
N ALA A 104 6.94 7.33 7.26
CA ALA A 104 6.01 7.17 8.38
C ALA A 104 6.74 6.96 9.73
N ILE A 105 7.84 6.19 9.74
CA ILE A 105 8.66 6.01 10.95
C ILE A 105 9.25 7.35 11.40
N GLU A 106 9.88 8.11 10.49
CA GLU A 106 10.47 9.39 10.83
C GLU A 106 9.43 10.39 11.37
N ALA A 107 8.27 10.50 10.71
CA ALA A 107 7.20 11.37 11.17
C ALA A 107 6.75 10.98 12.59
N LYS A 108 6.54 9.69 12.82
CA LYS A 108 6.07 9.19 14.11
C LYS A 108 7.09 9.41 15.23
N GLU A 109 8.36 9.15 14.96
CA GLU A 109 9.45 9.37 15.93
C GLU A 109 9.63 10.85 16.30
N ASN A 110 9.27 11.76 15.39
CA ASN A 110 9.30 13.21 15.60
C ASN A 110 7.99 13.78 16.16
N GLY A 111 7.00 12.94 16.48
CA GLY A 111 5.76 13.36 17.13
C GLY A 111 4.67 13.87 16.18
N TYR A 112 4.79 13.60 14.87
CA TYR A 112 3.76 13.87 13.87
C TYR A 112 2.88 12.64 13.63
N ASP A 113 1.70 12.87 13.06
CA ASP A 113 0.76 11.80 12.71
C ASP A 113 1.13 11.12 11.39
N GLU A 114 1.67 11.88 10.43
CA GLU A 114 2.12 11.36 9.13
C GLU A 114 3.21 12.25 8.49
N GLY A 115 3.98 11.69 7.57
CA GLY A 115 5.00 12.40 6.80
C GLY A 115 4.59 12.67 5.36
N ILE A 116 4.88 13.88 4.88
CA ILE A 116 4.84 14.26 3.47
C ILE A 116 6.23 14.09 2.88
N CYS A 117 6.34 13.40 1.75
CA CYS A 117 7.58 13.23 1.03
C CYS A 117 7.68 14.19 -0.16
N LEU A 118 8.90 14.64 -0.44
CA LEU A 118 9.23 15.39 -1.63
C LEU A 118 9.73 14.43 -2.73
N ASP A 119 9.51 14.79 -4.00
CA ASP A 119 10.15 14.11 -5.11
C ASP A 119 11.68 14.38 -5.16
N SER A 120 12.36 13.79 -6.15
CA SER A 120 13.81 13.95 -6.32
C SER A 120 14.25 15.36 -6.73
N ASP A 121 13.32 16.20 -7.19
CA ASP A 121 13.58 17.58 -7.61
C ASP A 121 13.21 18.59 -6.49
N GLY A 122 12.68 18.10 -5.37
CA GLY A 122 12.32 18.90 -4.19
C GLY A 122 10.89 19.46 -4.21
N PHE A 123 10.03 18.98 -5.11
CA PHE A 123 8.61 19.35 -5.12
C PHE A 123 7.79 18.40 -4.23
N VAL A 124 6.63 18.87 -3.77
CA VAL A 124 5.70 18.03 -2.99
C VAL A 124 5.23 16.86 -3.86
N SER A 125 5.37 15.64 -3.34
CA SER A 125 4.90 14.42 -3.98
C SER A 125 3.58 13.95 -3.36
N GLU A 126 3.64 13.26 -2.22
CA GLU A 126 2.51 12.63 -1.54
C GLU A 126 2.84 12.32 -0.06
N GLY A 127 1.89 11.78 0.71
CA GLY A 127 2.15 11.22 2.04
C GLY A 127 2.85 9.85 1.97
N ALA A 128 3.10 9.23 3.13
CA ALA A 128 3.68 7.89 3.18
C ALA A 128 2.78 6.83 2.52
N GLY A 129 1.46 6.95 2.66
CA GLY A 129 0.46 6.00 2.17
C GLY A 129 -0.72 6.61 1.40
N GLU A 130 -0.76 7.93 1.24
CA GLU A 130 -1.91 8.71 0.75
C GLU A 130 -1.50 9.81 -0.22
N ASN A 131 -2.37 10.12 -1.19
CA ASN A 131 -2.16 11.28 -2.06
C ASN A 131 -2.38 12.60 -1.30
N SER A 132 -1.61 13.64 -1.66
CA SER A 132 -1.80 14.99 -1.13
C SER A 132 -2.66 15.84 -2.06
N LEU A 133 -3.51 16.69 -1.48
CA LEU A 133 -4.38 17.65 -2.19
C LEU A 133 -4.26 19.01 -1.49
N TRP A 134 -4.38 20.10 -2.25
CA TRP A 134 -4.34 21.49 -1.76
C TRP A 134 -5.42 22.33 -2.41
#